data_AF-A0A0D6AWK3-F1
#
_entry.id   AF-A0A0D6AWK3-F1
#
_cell.length_a   1.000
_cell.length_b   1.000
_cell.length_c   1.000
_cell.angle_alpha   90.00
_cell.angle_beta   90.00
_cell.angle_gamma   90.00
#
_symmetry.space_group_name_H-M   'P 1'
#
loop_
_entity.id
_entity.type
_entity.pdbx_description
1 polymer ?
#
loop_
_entity_poly.entity_id
_entity_poly.type
_entity_poly.pdbx_seq_one_letter_code
_entity_poly.pdbx_strand_id
1 'polypeptide(L)' 'MDEESSQLFVVEDANINLYVFAYTREDLIHEINEQIVIMWDEYVKDDIEKLAEDAFELRQVLLETFEEVN' A
#
# COMPACT_ATOMS: atom_id res chain seq x y z
N MET A 1 -18.12 -27.15 18.52
CA MET A 1 -17.14 -26.57 17.60
C MET A 1 -17.59 -25.13 17.45
N ASP A 2 -16.95 -24.21 18.16
CA ASP A 2 -17.19 -22.80 17.89
C ASP A 2 -16.49 -22.51 16.56
N GLU A 3 -17.28 -22.21 15.54
CA GLU A 3 -16.80 -21.54 14.35
C GLU A 3 -16.40 -20.13 14.80
N GLU A 4 -15.18 -19.98 15.31
CA GLU A 4 -14.49 -18.69 15.28
C GLU A 4 -14.46 -18.30 13.80
N SER A 5 -15.41 -17.46 13.37
CA SER A 5 -15.28 -16.79 12.11
C SER A 5 -13.98 -16.01 12.19
N SER A 6 -12.96 -16.46 11.43
CA SER A 6 -11.72 -15.72 11.30
C SER A 6 -12.09 -14.36 10.71
N GLN A 7 -12.24 -13.35 11.57
CA GLN A 7 -12.69 -12.03 11.16
C GLN A 7 -11.65 -11.48 10.19
N LEU A 8 -12.08 -11.25 8.95
CA LEU A 8 -11.24 -10.63 7.93
C LEU A 8 -11.06 -9.15 8.29
N PHE A 9 -9.83 -8.75 8.53
CA PHE A 9 -9.46 -7.35 8.63
C PHE A 9 -9.22 -6.79 7.24
N VAL A 10 -9.69 -5.57 7.00
CA VAL A 10 -9.52 -4.86 5.72
C VAL A 10 -9.05 -3.45 6.02
N VAL A 11 -8.05 -2.98 5.29
CA VAL A 11 -7.58 -1.59 5.30
C VAL A 11 -7.67 -1.06 3.87
N GLU A 12 -8.31 0.11 3.76
CA GLU A 12 -8.45 0.86 2.52
C GLU A 12 -7.95 2.29 2.76
N ASP A 13 -7.06 2.75 1.89
CA ASP A 13 -6.71 4.16 1.77
C ASP A 13 -6.73 4.55 0.30
N ALA A 14 -7.84 5.18 -0.11
CA ALA A 14 -8.05 5.59 -1.49
C ALA A 14 -7.06 6.65 -1.97
N ASN A 15 -6.39 7.39 -1.08
CA ASN A 15 -5.45 8.44 -1.49
C ASN A 15 -4.20 7.82 -2.12
N ILE A 16 -3.69 6.74 -1.52
CA ILE A 16 -2.53 6.00 -2.01
C ILE A 16 -2.92 4.71 -2.74
N ASN A 17 -4.20 4.55 -3.09
CA ASN A 17 -4.74 3.37 -3.77
C ASN A 17 -4.42 2.03 -3.05
N LEU A 18 -4.43 2.05 -1.71
CA LEU A 18 -4.15 0.87 -0.88
C LEU A 18 -5.45 0.11 -0.59
N TYR A 19 -5.45 -1.20 -0.86
CA TYR A 19 -6.51 -2.12 -0.46
C TYR A 19 -5.91 -3.47 -0.05
N VAL A 20 -5.84 -3.74 1.24
CA VAL A 20 -5.23 -4.96 1.80
C VAL A 20 -6.14 -5.61 2.83
N PHE A 21 -6.00 -6.92 2.99
CA PHE A 21 -6.80 -7.70 3.92
C PHE A 21 -6.03 -8.88 4.50
N ALA A 22 -6.35 -9.26 5.73
CA ALA A 22 -5.76 -10.42 6.37
C ALA A 22 -6.62 -10.96 7.52
N TYR A 23 -6.34 -12.17 7.98
CA TYR A 23 -7.06 -12.82 9.09
C TYR A 23 -6.48 -12.51 10.47
N THR A 24 -5.26 -11.97 10.52
CA THR A 24 -4.64 -11.48 11.74
C THR A 24 -4.15 -10.05 11.56
N ARG A 25 -3.98 -9.33 12.68
CA ARG A 25 -3.44 -7.96 12.64
C ARG A 25 -1.97 -7.93 12.24
N GLU A 26 -1.22 -8.97 12.59
CA GLU A 26 0.21 -9.08 12.24
C GLU A 26 0.36 -9.23 10.72
N ASP A 27 -0.41 -10.14 10.12
CA ASP A 27 -0.44 -10.31 8.66
C ASP A 27 -0.93 -9.04 7.98
N LEU A 28 -1.95 -8.36 8.51
CA LEU A 28 -2.44 -7.10 7.93
C LEU A 28 -1.37 -6.02 7.91
N ILE A 29 -0.59 -5.88 9.00
CA ILE A 29 0.52 -4.92 9.07
C ILE A 29 1.62 -5.31 8.08
N HIS A 30 1.90 -6.61 7.93
CA HIS A 30 2.85 -7.10 6.93
C HIS A 30 2.42 -6.71 5.51
N GLU A 31 1.16 -6.96 5.15
CA GLU A 31 0.59 -6.61 3.84
C GLU A 31 0.63 -5.10 3.57
N ILE A 32 0.27 -4.27 4.56
CA ILE A 32 0.36 -2.80 4.44
C ILE A 32 1.81 -2.39 4.12
N ASN A 33 2.78 -2.92 4.87
CA ASN A 33 4.18 -2.56 4.68
C ASN A 33 4.71 -3.02 3.32
N GLU A 34 4.39 -4.24 2.91
CA GLU A 34 4.81 -4.78 1.62
C GLU A 34 4.23 -3.96 0.46
N GLN A 35 2.94 -3.64 0.49
CA GLN A 35 2.32 -2.80 -0.54
C GLN A 35 2.93 -1.39 -0.60
N ILE A 36 3.21 -0.76 0.55
CA ILE A 36 3.86 0.57 0.57
C ILE A 36 5.27 0.50 -0.05
N VAL A 37 6.06 -0.53 0.27
CA VAL A 37 7.41 -0.70 -0.29
C VAL A 37 7.34 -0.94 -1.80
N ILE A 38 6.44 -1.81 -2.26
CA ILE A 38 6.22 -2.07 -3.70
C ILE A 38 5.85 -0.77 -4.41
N MET A 39 4.86 -0.04 -3.90
CA MET A 39 4.44 1.23 -4.50
C MET A 39 5.58 2.26 -4.54
N TRP A 40 6.42 2.33 -3.51
CA TRP A 40 7.56 3.24 -3.49
C TRP A 40 8.60 2.86 -4.55
N ASP A 41 8.93 1.58 -4.67
CA ASP A 41 9.90 1.10 -5.65
C ASP A 41 9.38 1.23 -7.09
N GLU A 42 8.10 0.96 -7.33
CA GLU A 42 7.48 1.03 -8.67
C GLU A 42 7.17 2.45 -9.14
N TYR A 43 6.66 3.33 -8.25
CA TYR A 43 6.18 4.64 -8.66
C TYR A 43 7.12 5.77 -8.28
N VAL A 44 7.82 5.68 -7.15
CA VAL A 44 8.67 6.78 -6.67
C VAL A 44 10.11 6.66 -7.18
N LYS A 45 10.68 5.45 -7.17
CA LYS A 45 12.07 5.20 -7.59
C LYS A 45 12.25 4.92 -9.09
N ASP A 46 11.18 4.57 -9.81
CA ASP A 46 11.27 4.37 -11.26
C ASP A 46 11.40 5.71 -12.02
N ASP A 47 11.78 5.61 -13.28
CA ASP A 47 11.95 6.71 -14.21
C ASP A 47 10.60 7.40 -14.50
N ILE A 48 10.50 8.66 -14.08
CA ILE A 48 9.28 9.47 -14.17
C ILE A 48 8.76 9.61 -15.61
N GLU A 49 9.64 9.54 -16.62
CA GLU A 49 9.25 9.66 -18.03
C GLU A 49 8.54 8.40 -18.55
N LYS A 50 8.61 7.29 -17.82
CA LYS A 50 7.95 6.02 -18.18
C LYS A 50 6.60 5.80 -17.49
N LEU A 51 6.27 6.65 -16.51
CA LEU A 51 5.01 6.53 -15.80
C LEU A 51 3.85 6.99 -16.68
N ALA A 52 2.77 6.22 -16.66
CA ALA A 52 1.48 6.68 -17.15
C ALA A 52 0.94 7.81 -16.24
N GLU A 53 -0.05 8.55 -16.73
CA GLU A 53 -0.61 9.72 -16.03
C GLU A 53 -1.14 9.36 -14.63
N ASP A 54 -1.87 8.24 -14.51
CA ASP A 54 -2.39 7.72 -13.24
C ASP A 54 -1.28 7.28 -12.28
N ALA A 55 -0.24 6.61 -12.79
CA ALA A 55 0.93 6.23 -12.02
C ALA A 55 1.73 7.45 -11.53
N PHE A 56 1.80 8.50 -12.35
CA PHE A 56 2.42 9.77 -11.98
C PHE A 56 1.62 10.48 -10.87
N GLU A 57 0.29 10.49 -10.95
CA GLU A 57 -0.57 11.06 -9.90
C GLU A 57 -0.37 10.32 -8.57
N LEU A 58 -0.39 8.98 -8.58
CA LEU A 58 -0.13 8.18 -7.39
C LEU A 58 1.26 8.47 -6.80
N ARG A 59 2.28 8.61 -7.65
CA ARG A 59 3.63 9.01 -7.23
C ARG A 59 3.63 10.33 -6.46
N GLN A 60 2.89 11.35 -6.93
CA GLN A 60 2.84 12.63 -6.22
C GLN A 60 2.21 12.48 -4.84
N VAL A 61 1.10 11.72 -4.73
CA VAL A 61 0.45 11.48 -3.45
C VAL A 61 1.36 10.72 -2.48
N LEU A 62 2.10 9.72 -2.96
CA LEU A 62 3.07 8.98 -2.14
C LEU A 62 4.17 9.91 -1.58
N LEU A 63 4.70 10.82 -2.39
CA LEU A 63 5.71 11.81 -1.98
C LEU A 63 5.19 12.86 -1.01
N GLU A 64 3.89 13.19 -1.08
CA GLU A 64 3.25 14.09 -0.12
C GLU A 64 2.93 13.38 1.21
N THR A 65 2.67 12.07 1.15
CA THR A 65 2.22 11.27 2.30
C THR A 65 3.39 10.72 3.13
N PHE A 66 4.48 10.33 2.47
CA PHE A 66 5.61 9.63 3.09
C PHE A 66 6.94 10.34 2.87
N GLU A 67 7.84 10.16 3.82
CA GLU A 67 9.24 10.56 3.72
C GLU A 67 10.13 9.32 3.76
N GLU A 68 11.07 9.21 2.83
CA GLU A 68 12.07 8.13 2.84
C GLU A 68 13.10 8.41 3.94
N VAL A 69 13.18 7.52 4.92
CA VAL A 69 14.17 7.60 6.00
C VAL A 69 15.32 6.65 5.69
N ASN A 70 16.53 7.19 5.54
CA ASN A 70 17.78 6.47 5.29
C ASN A 70 18.65 6.37 6.55
#